data_AF-U7UKQ5-F1
#
_entry.id   AF-U7UKQ5-F1
#
_cell.length_a   1.000
_cell.length_b   1.000
_cell.length_c   1.000
_cell.angle_alpha   90.00
_cell.angle_beta   90.00
_cell.angle_gamma   90.00
#
_symmetry.space_group_name_H-M   'P 1'
#
loop_
_entity.id
_entity.type
_entity.pdbx_description
1 polymer ?
#
loop_
_entity_poly.entity_id
_entity_poly.type
_entity_poly.pdbx_seq_one_letter_code
_entity_poly.pdbx_strand_id
1 'polypeptide(L)'
;MVDKDVDIAIALVSKLMKIAQCYYVTGNHEAWIGQQFTVPEEKLLDENVQILHDRVIVLERDGQTVQLVGLDDPDFTDRDSAIQQVCCKQG
;
A
#
# COMPACT_ATOMS: atom_id res chain seq x y z
N MET A 1 -4.46 -7.35 -20.92
CA MET A 1 -4.39 -8.66 -20.25
C MET A 1 -4.41 -8.33 -18.77
N VAL A 2 -5.50 -8.60 -18.05
CA VAL A 2 -5.56 -8.27 -16.61
C VAL A 2 -4.68 -9.28 -15.89
N ASP A 3 -3.71 -8.79 -15.12
CA ASP A 3 -2.74 -9.60 -14.39
C ASP A 3 -3.46 -10.54 -13.42
N LYS A 4 -3.50 -11.84 -13.76
CA LYS A 4 -4.20 -12.90 -13.00
C LYS A 4 -3.83 -12.90 -11.52
N ASP A 5 -2.61 -12.50 -11.20
CA ASP A 5 -2.10 -12.48 -9.84
C ASP A 5 -2.79 -11.41 -8.98
N VAL A 6 -3.18 -10.27 -9.58
CA VAL A 6 -3.96 -9.22 -8.90
C VAL A 6 -5.37 -9.71 -8.58
N ASP A 7 -6.04 -10.38 -9.53
CA ASP A 7 -7.39 -10.88 -9.28
C ASP A 7 -7.41 -11.98 -8.20
N ILE A 8 -6.36 -12.81 -8.11
CA ILE A 8 -6.21 -13.80 -7.03
C ILE A 8 -6.00 -13.09 -5.68
N ALA A 9 -5.17 -12.05 -5.63
CA ALA A 9 -4.93 -11.27 -4.42
C ALA A 9 -6.22 -10.60 -3.91
N ILE A 10 -6.99 -9.96 -4.81
CA ILE A 10 -8.28 -9.35 -4.45
C ILE A 10 -9.29 -10.40 -3.97
N ALA A 11 -9.36 -11.56 -4.63
CA ALA A 11 -10.24 -12.64 -4.19
C ALA A 11 -9.86 -13.21 -2.80
N LEU A 12 -8.58 -13.20 -2.44
CA LEU A 12 -8.12 -13.53 -1.09
C LEU A 12 -8.57 -12.47 -0.09
N VAL A 13 -8.32 -11.20 -0.38
CA VAL A 13 -8.69 -10.06 0.47
C VAL A 13 -10.19 -10.03 0.75
N SER A 14 -11.03 -10.22 -0.28
CA SER A 14 -12.50 -10.27 -0.15
C SER A 14 -12.96 -11.37 0.82
N LYS A 15 -12.25 -12.50 0.88
CA LYS A 15 -12.53 -13.58 1.84
C LYS A 15 -12.04 -13.24 3.24
N LEU A 16 -10.89 -12.59 3.38
CA LEU A 16 -10.34 -12.17 4.67
C LEU A 16 -11.21 -11.09 5.34
N MET A 17 -11.72 -10.13 4.56
CA MET A 17 -12.61 -9.07 5.03
C MET A 17 -13.92 -9.60 5.65
N LYS A 18 -14.38 -10.80 5.25
CA LYS A 18 -15.55 -11.46 5.86
C LYS A 18 -15.26 -12.04 7.25
N ILE A 19 -13.99 -12.21 7.58
CA ILE A 19 -13.54 -12.78 8.86
C ILE A 19 -13.19 -11.66 9.84
N ALA A 20 -12.44 -10.66 9.38
CA ALA A 20 -12.00 -9.53 10.20
C ALA A 20 -11.69 -8.29 9.35
N GLN A 21 -11.73 -7.12 9.98
CA GLN A 21 -11.24 -5.88 9.38
C GLN A 21 -9.75 -6.02 9.02
N CYS A 22 -9.44 -5.83 7.75
CA CYS A 22 -8.07 -5.88 7.25
C CYS A 22 -7.55 -4.45 6.98
N TYR A 23 -6.23 -4.31 7.13
CA TYR A 23 -5.47 -3.10 6.87
C TYR A 23 -4.33 -3.43 5.92
N TYR A 24 -4.07 -2.54 4.97
CA TYR A 24 -3.02 -2.69 3.98
C TYR A 24 -1.95 -1.62 4.15
N VAL A 25 -0.69 -2.00 4.02
CA VAL A 25 0.49 -1.11 4.02
C VAL A 25 1.28 -1.44 2.77
N THR A 26 1.81 -0.43 2.09
CA THR A 26 2.62 -0.65 0.90
C THR A 26 3.96 -1.29 1.24
N GLY A 27 4.47 -2.15 0.36
CA GLY A 27 5.77 -2.82 0.51
C GLY A 27 6.71 -2.63 -0.68
N ASN A 28 8.00 -2.92 -0.49
CA ASN A 28 9.07 -2.83 -1.49
C ASN A 28 8.76 -3.45 -2.88
N HIS A 29 7.99 -4.55 -2.92
CA HIS A 29 7.63 -5.19 -4.19
C HIS A 29 6.70 -4.35 -5.07
N GLU A 30 6.03 -3.35 -4.49
CA GLU A 30 5.00 -2.53 -5.12
C GLU A 30 5.60 -1.21 -5.61
N ALA A 31 6.64 -0.71 -4.93
CA ALA A 31 7.50 0.38 -5.38
C ALA A 31 8.19 0.08 -6.74
N TRP A 32 8.50 -1.19 -7.01
CA TRP A 32 9.08 -1.61 -8.30
C TRP A 32 8.10 -1.55 -9.47
N ILE A 33 6.79 -1.60 -9.21
CA ILE A 33 5.73 -1.64 -10.23
C ILE A 33 5.27 -0.21 -10.64
N GLY A 34 5.57 0.82 -9.85
CA GLY A 34 5.30 2.23 -10.19
C GLY A 34 3.82 2.52 -10.49
N GLN A 35 3.53 3.27 -11.56
CA GLN A 35 2.16 3.67 -11.97
C GLN A 35 1.18 2.52 -12.23
N GLN A 36 1.63 1.27 -12.32
CA GLN A 36 0.74 0.11 -12.47
C GLN A 36 0.11 -0.34 -11.14
N PHE A 37 0.52 0.25 -10.01
CA PHE A 37 -0.04 -0.05 -8.69
C PHE A 37 -1.41 0.60 -8.42
N THR A 38 -1.87 1.52 -9.29
CA THR A 38 -3.17 2.16 -9.14
C THR A 38 -4.33 1.16 -9.27
N VAL A 39 -4.17 0.11 -10.08
CA VAL A 39 -5.23 -0.90 -10.32
C VAL A 39 -5.47 -1.82 -9.11
N PRO A 40 -4.44 -2.36 -8.43
CA PRO A 40 -4.63 -3.05 -7.15
C PRO A 40 -5.25 -2.18 -6.06
N GLU A 41 -4.81 -0.93 -5.93
CA GLU A 41 -5.25 -0.03 -4.85
C GLU A 41 -6.75 0.29 -4.94
N GLU A 42 -7.23 0.66 -6.12
CA GLU A 42 -8.65 0.93 -6.36
C GLU A 42 -9.52 -0.30 -6.04
N LYS A 43 -9.06 -1.50 -6.43
CA LYS A 43 -9.78 -2.75 -6.12
C LYS A 43 -9.78 -3.08 -4.62
N LEU A 44 -8.73 -2.73 -3.88
CA LEU A 44 -8.70 -2.91 -2.43
C LEU A 44 -9.64 -1.94 -1.71
N LEU A 45 -9.73 -0.70 -2.20
CA LEU A 45 -10.68 0.30 -1.70
C LEU A 45 -12.13 -0.14 -1.96
N ASP A 46 -12.42 -0.71 -3.13
CA ASP A 46 -13.74 -1.29 -3.45
C ASP A 46 -14.14 -2.42 -2.48
N GLU A 47 -13.17 -3.22 -2.01
CA GLU A 47 -13.37 -4.27 -1.00
C GLU A 47 -13.42 -3.73 0.45
N ASN A 48 -13.47 -2.41 0.64
CA ASN A 48 -13.50 -1.72 1.94
C ASN A 48 -12.27 -1.98 2.84
N VAL A 49 -11.12 -2.29 2.22
CA VAL A 49 -9.85 -2.39 2.95
C VAL A 49 -9.35 -0.99 3.30
N GLN A 50 -8.88 -0.82 4.54
CA GLN A 50 -8.27 0.44 4.95
C GLN A 50 -6.78 0.46 4.60
N ILE A 51 -6.37 1.43 3.79
CA ILE A 51 -4.99 1.60 3.36
C ILE A 51 -4.29 2.62 4.26
N LEU A 52 -3.18 2.19 4.88
CA LEU A 52 -2.41 2.94 5.86
C LEU A 52 -1.12 3.49 5.26
N HIS A 53 -1.25 4.58 4.52
CA HIS A 53 -0.13 5.36 3.99
C HIS A 53 0.43 6.31 5.05
N ASP A 54 1.58 5.97 5.66
CA ASP A 54 2.19 6.75 6.76
C ASP A 54 1.17 7.24 7.80
N ARG A 55 0.17 6.39 8.06
CA ARG A 55 -0.99 6.71 8.89
C ARG A 55 -0.99 5.87 10.15
N VAL A 56 -1.39 6.52 11.23
CA VAL A 56 -1.64 5.88 12.52
C VAL A 56 -3.15 5.73 12.69
N ILE A 57 -3.58 4.52 13.04
CA ILE A 57 -4.94 4.28 13.52
C ILE A 57 -4.89 3.79 14.96
N VAL A 58 -5.93 4.13 15.69
CA VAL A 58 -6.11 3.72 17.08
C VAL A 58 -7.25 2.71 17.13
N LEU A 59 -6.95 1.49 17.54
CA LEU A 59 -7.92 0.44 17.78
C LEU A 59 -8.24 0.40 19.26
N GLU A 60 -9.51 0.58 19.60
CA GLU A 60 -9.99 0.47 20.97
C GLU A 60 -10.85 -0.77 21.12
N ARG A 61 -10.55 -1.58 22.13
CA ARG A 61 -11.35 -2.75 22.47
C ARG A 61 -11.28 -3.00 23.97
N ASP A 62 -12.44 -3.14 24.60
CA ASP A 62 -12.57 -3.45 26.02
C ASP A 62 -11.77 -2.49 26.95
N GLY A 63 -11.72 -1.21 26.57
CA GLY A 63 -10.95 -0.18 27.30
C GLY A 63 -9.43 -0.26 27.13
N GLN A 64 -8.95 -1.18 26.29
CA GLN A 64 -7.56 -1.27 25.87
C GLN A 64 -7.37 -0.62 24.51
N THR A 65 -6.22 0.01 24.32
CA THR A 65 -5.89 0.74 23.11
C THR A 65 -4.65 0.13 22.45
N VAL A 66 -4.73 -0.13 21.15
CA VAL A 66 -3.62 -0.55 20.30
C VAL A 66 -3.44 0.48 19.20
N GLN A 67 -2.23 1.02 19.05
CA GLN A 67 -1.89 1.86 17.91
C GLN A 67 -1.33 0.98 16.80
N LEU A 68 -1.94 1.05 15.63
CA LEU A 68 -1.42 0.43 14.42
C LEU A 68 -0.86 1.55 13.53
N VAL A 69 0.43 1.43 13.21
CA VAL A 69 1.17 2.41 12.41
C VAL A 69 1.50 1.74 11.08
N GLY A 70 0.95 2.27 9.98
CA GLY A 70 1.46 1.97 8.65
C GLY A 70 2.65 2.87 8.36
N LEU A 71 3.74 2.29 7.91
CA LEU A 71 4.90 3.02 7.37
C LEU A 71 5.03 2.61 5.92
N ASP A 72 4.92 3.59 5.03
CA ASP A 72 5.17 3.33 3.62
C ASP A 72 6.67 3.13 3.40
N ASP A 73 7.00 2.37 2.36
CA ASP A 73 8.39 2.22 1.97
C ASP A 73 8.90 3.55 1.38
N PRO A 74 10.08 4.07 1.78
CA PRO A 74 10.63 5.30 1.23
C PRO A 74 10.85 5.25 -0.30
N ASP A 75 10.99 4.06 -0.90
CA ASP A 75 11.06 3.90 -2.37
C ASP A 75 9.72 4.26 -3.06
N PHE A 76 8.61 4.33 -2.30
CA PHE A 76 7.31 4.84 -2.75
C PHE A 76 7.29 6.38 -2.82
N THR A 77 8.10 7.06 -2.00
CA THR A 77 8.23 8.53 -1.96
C THR A 77 9.29 9.10 -2.90
N ASP A 78 10.24 8.30 -3.41
CA ASP A 78 11.39 8.80 -4.19
C ASP A 78 11.17 8.87 -5.72
N ARG A 79 9.95 8.60 -6.22
CA ARG A 79 9.64 8.75 -7.65
C ARG A 79 8.89 10.01 -8.06
N ASP A 80 8.78 11.00 -7.17
CA ASP A 80 8.38 12.34 -7.58
C ASP A 80 9.37 13.38 -7.04
N SER A 81 10.27 13.80 -7.95
CA SER A 81 11.10 15.02 -7.91
C SER A 81 12.29 15.12 -6.93
N ALA A 82 13.45 14.50 -7.24
CA ALA A 82 14.77 15.13 -6.94
C ALA A 82 16.04 14.47 -7.51
N ILE A 83 16.08 13.20 -7.97
CA ILE A 83 17.37 12.58 -8.36
C ILE A 83 17.38 12.14 -9.83
N GLN A 84 17.40 13.12 -10.73
CA GLN A 84 18.03 12.94 -12.04
C GLN A 84 18.80 14.19 -12.48
N GLN A 85 19.53 14.80 -11.54
CA GLN A 85 20.48 15.85 -11.87
C GLN A 85 21.69 15.92 -10.93
N VAL A 86 22.35 14.79 -10.65
CA VAL A 86 23.74 14.80 -10.13
C VAL A 86 24.52 13.61 -10.70
N CYS A 87 24.94 13.67 -11.98
CA CYS A 87 26.20 13.04 -12.42
C CYS A 87 26.62 13.28 -13.89
N CYS A 88 26.03 14.20 -14.64
CA CYS A 88 26.54 14.52 -15.99
C CYS A 88 26.67 16.02 -16.24
N LYS A 89 27.20 16.79 -15.28
CA LYS A 89 27.92 18.05 -15.57
C LYS A 89 28.94 18.34 -14.47
N GLN A 90 30.15 17.84 -14.67
CA GLN A 90 31.39 18.62 -14.50
C GLN A 90 32.57 17.76 -14.96
N GLY A 91 33.29 18.27 -15.95
CA GLY A 91 34.40 17.63 -16.66
C GLY A 91 34.40 18.07 -18.11
#